data_AF-A0A8T2H6X0-F1
#
_entry.id   AF-A0A8T2H6X0-F1
#
_cell.length_a   1.000
_cell.length_b   1.000
_cell.length_c   1.000
_cell.angle_alpha   90.00
_cell.angle_beta   90.00
_cell.angle_gamma   90.00
#
_symmetry.space_group_name_H-M   'P 1'
#
loop_
_entity.id
_entity.type
_entity.pdbx_description
1 polymer ?
#
loop_
_entity_poly.entity_id
_entity_poly.type
_entity_poly.pdbx_seq_one_letter_code
_entity_poly.pdbx_strand_id
1 'polypeptide(L)' 'MFCYCHIIFLNNLSFFREGGNIRQLWITTCVSVSFDGPHRVIVASKASSLVRNWTTSS' A
#
# COMPACT_ATOMS: atom_id res chain seq x y z
N MET A 1 5.55 -15.63 -27.15
CA MET A 1 5.73 -14.37 -26.40
C MET A 1 5.14 -14.60 -25.01
N PHE A 2 5.97 -14.65 -23.97
CA PHE A 2 5.52 -14.93 -22.59
C PHE A 2 5.35 -13.60 -21.86
N CYS A 3 4.14 -13.32 -21.39
CA CYS A 3 3.87 -12.16 -20.54
C CYS A 3 3.84 -12.64 -19.08
N TYR A 4 4.79 -12.17 -18.28
CA TYR A 4 4.85 -12.46 -16.84
C TYR A 4 4.37 -11.23 -16.07
N CYS A 5 3.51 -11.41 -15.07
CA CYS A 5 3.06 -10.35 -14.16
C CYS A 5 3.39 -10.72 -12.70
N HIS A 6 4.26 -9.95 -12.04
CA HIS A 6 4.48 -10.03 -10.59
C HIS A 6 3.62 -8.98 -9.88
N ILE A 7 2.86 -9.39 -8.87
CA ILE A 7 2.12 -8.47 -7.99
C ILE A 7 2.71 -8.57 -6.58
N ILE A 8 3.18 -7.44 -6.05
CA ILE A 8 3.72 -7.32 -4.70
C ILE A 8 2.77 -6.47 -3.86
N PHE A 9 2.38 -6.98 -2.69
CA PHE A 9 1.60 -6.23 -1.70
C PHE A 9 2.48 -5.84 -0.51
N LEU A 10 2.53 -4.55 -0.20
CA LEU A 10 3.16 -4.05 1.02
C LEU A 10 2.07 -3.44 1.90
N ASN A 11 1.91 -3.99 3.11
CA ASN A 11 1.00 -3.47 4.12
C ASN A 11 1.82 -2.81 5.22
N ASN A 12 1.57 -1.53 5.46
CA ASN A 12 2.18 -0.77 6.54
C ASN A 12 1.11 -0.36 7.55
N LEU A 13 1.39 -0.59 8.83
CA LEU A 13 0.56 -0.16 9.95
C LEU A 13 1.36 0.82 10.79
N SER A 14 0.85 2.04 10.93
CA SER A 14 1.45 3.10 11.73
C SER A 14 0.45 3.66 12.75
N PHE A 15 0.95 4.07 13.92
CA PHE A 15 0.17 4.71 14.98
C PHE A 15 0.75 6.09 15.27
N PHE A 16 -0.10 7.10 15.40
CA PHE A 16 0.32 8.45 15.75
C PHE A 16 -0.72 9.14 16.63
N ARG A 17 -0.29 10.11 17.43
CA ARG A 17 -1.17 10.89 18.32
C ARG A 17 -1.50 12.22 17.67
N GLU A 18 -2.78 12.53 17.54
CA GLU A 18 -3.27 13.79 16.98
C GLU A 18 -4.42 14.30 17.86
N GLY A 19 -4.28 15.49 18.44
CA GLY A 19 -5.33 16.11 19.26
C GLY A 19 -5.81 15.26 20.45
N GLY A 20 -4.90 14.56 21.14
CA GLY A 20 -5.23 13.69 22.28
C GLY A 20 -5.78 12.31 21.90
N ASN A 21 -6.07 12.07 20.62
CA ASN A 21 -6.53 10.79 20.11
C ASN A 21 -5.38 9.96 19.53
N ILE A 22 -5.49 8.64 19.65
CA ILE A 22 -4.58 7.71 18.95
C ILE A 22 -5.20 7.43 17.58
N ARG A 23 -4.47 7.73 16.51
CA ARG A 23 -4.86 7.41 15.14
C ARG A 23 -4.06 6.23 14.61
N GLN A 24 -4.76 5.38 13.89
CA GLN A 24 -4.21 4.19 13.25
C GLN A 24 -4.28 4.39 11.73
N LEU A 25 -3.14 4.35 11.05
CA LEU A 25 -3.03 4.45 9.60
C LEU A 25 -2.65 3.09 9.03
N TRP A 26 -3.51 2.57 8.16
CA TRP A 26 -3.24 1.42 7.32
C TRP A 26 -2.92 1.92 5.92
N ILE A 27 -1.76 1.56 5.39
CA ILE A 27 -1.40 1.81 4.00
C ILE A 27 -1.19 0.46 3.32
N THR A 28 -1.96 0.20 2.28
CA THR A 28 -1.74 -0.92 1.38
C THR A 28 -1.22 -0.36 0.07
N THR A 29 -0.05 -0.81 -0.34
CA THR A 29 0.48 -0.53 -1.67
C THR A 29 0.56 -1.82 -2.47
N CYS A 30 0.16 -1.75 -3.73
CA CYS A 30 0.29 -2.82 -4.69
C CYS A 30 1.17 -2.34 -5.85
N VAL A 31 2.14 -3.16 -6.22
CA VAL A 31 3.04 -2.91 -7.35
C VAL A 31 2.90 -4.08 -8.32
N SER A 32 2.59 -3.78 -9.57
CA SER A 32 2.52 -4.75 -10.65
C SER A 32 3.65 -4.50 -11.64
N VAL A 33 4.41 -5.54 -11.95
CA VAL A 33 5.46 -5.51 -12.98
C VAL A 33 5.09 -6.49 -14.08
N SER A 34 4.96 -6.01 -15.31
CA SER A 34 4.63 -6.81 -16.49
C SER A 34 5.75 -6.74 -17.53
N PHE A 35 6.09 -7.88 -18.11
CA PHE A 35 7.06 -8.00 -19.20
C PHE A 35 6.35 -8.23 -20.52
N ASP A 36 6.53 -7.31 -21.48
CA ASP A 36 5.94 -7.37 -22.82
C ASP A 36 7.06 -7.61 -23.84
N GLY A 37 7.50 -8.86 -23.95
CA GLY A 37 8.62 -9.27 -24.81
C GLY A 37 10.01 -8.98 -24.22
N PRO A 38 11.09 -9.06 -25.03
CA PRO A 38 12.46 -9.07 -24.53
C PRO A 38 12.97 -7.74 -23.95
N HIS A 39 12.29 -6.61 -24.21
CA HIS A 39 12.84 -5.28 -23.88
C HIS A 39 11.86 -4.34 -23.18
N ARG A 40 10.60 -4.72 -22.97
CA ARG A 40 9.61 -3.82 -22.39
C ARG A 40 9.18 -4.31 -21.02
N VAL A 41 9.44 -3.48 -20.01
CA VAL A 41 8.97 -3.66 -18.64
C VAL A 41 7.97 -2.54 -18.35
N ILE A 42 6.75 -2.92 -17.95
CA ILE A 42 5.69 -2.01 -17.52
C ILE A 42 5.56 -2.14 -16.01
N VAL A 43 5.74 -1.04 -15.28
CA VAL A 43 5.56 -0.99 -13.83
C VAL A 43 4.39 -0.07 -13.52
N ALA A 44 3.43 -0.55 -12.73
CA ALA A 44 2.35 0.25 -12.21
C ALA A 44 2.25 0.05 -10.69
N SER A 45 1.90 1.12 -9.97
CA SER A 45 1.71 1.08 -8.53
C SER A 45 0.42 1.79 -8.15
N LYS A 46 -0.24 1.28 -7.10
CA LYS A 46 -1.41 1.92 -6.49
C LYS A 46 -1.31 1.79 -4.98
N ALA A 47 -1.51 2.92 -4.31
CA ALA A 47 -1.57 3.00 -2.86
C ALA A 47 -3.00 3.32 -2.41
N SER A 48 -3.40 2.72 -1.29
CA SER A 48 -4.66 3.01 -0.60
C SER A 48 -4.36 3.20 0.89
N SER A 49 -4.95 4.22 1.50
CA SER A 49 -4.80 4.51 2.92
C SER A 49 -6.15 4.52 3.63
N LEU A 50 -6.20 3.90 4.81
CA LEU A 50 -7.35 3.93 5.72
C LEU A 50 -6.90 4.47 7.08
N VAL A 51 -7.56 5.52 7.57
CA VAL A 51 -7.33 6.07 8.92
C VAL A 51 -8.47 5.67 9.84
N ARG A 52 -8.15 5.09 11.00
CA ARG A 52 -9.10 4.82 12.09
C ARG A 52 -8.75 5.64 13.32
N ASN A 53 -9.74 6.29 13.91
CA ASN A 53 -9.59 7.06 15.14
C ASN A 53 -9.92 6.19 16.34
N TRP A 54 -9.03 6.17 17.33
CA TRP A 54 -9.26 5.59 18.64
C TRP A 54 -9.23 6.70 19.69
N THR A 55 -10.40 6.97 20.29
CA THR A 55 -10.51 7.69 21.55
C THR A 55 -10.23 6.69 22.67
N THR A 56 -9.13 6.85 23.40
CA THR A 56 -8.99 6.18 24.70
C THR A 56 -9.94 6.91 25.65
N SER A 57 -11.06 6.30 26.00
CA SER A 57 -11.87 6.77 27.13
C SER A 57 -11.01 6.70 28.38
N SER A 58 -10.69 7.87 28.93
CA SER A 58 -9.99 8.05 30.20
C SER A 58 -10.74 7.41 31.36
#